data_AF-A0A9P8E8K9-F1
#
_entry.id   AF-A0A9P8E8K9-F1
#
_cell.length_a   1.000
_cell.length_b   1.000
_cell.length_c   1.000
_cell.angle_alpha   90.00
_cell.angle_beta   90.00
_cell.angle_gamma   90.00
#
_symmetry.space_group_name_H-M   'P 1'
#
loop_
_entity.id
_entity.type
_entity.pdbx_description
1 polymer ?
#
loop_
_entity_poly.entity_id
_entity_poly.type
_entity_poly.pdbx_seq_one_letter_code
_entity_poly.pdbx_strand_id
1 'polypeptide(L)'
;DKEKGYIDLSKRRVSPEDVLKCEDRYNKAKMVHSIMRHVAEKTSTPMEDLYKSIGWPLDKKYGSSLDAFRISISNKSVWDEVEFANNVIKEELISYIGKRLTPQPTKVRADIEVTCFGYEGIDAVKNALRQAEARNTEDTQVKVKLVSPPLYVLTSQTLDKTIGITVLEEAIQEVTKAITAAGGTCSVKMAPKAVTENDDAELQALMDKRERENQEVSGDEDESEDDGIVAVDE
;
A
#
# COMPACT_ATOMS: atom_id res chain seq x y z
N ASP A 1 -36.55 -30.78 2.64
CA ASP A 1 -37.10 -31.94 1.92
C ASP A 1 -36.33 -32.13 0.61
N LYS A 2 -35.56 -33.22 0.46
CA LYS A 2 -34.70 -33.45 -0.73
C LYS A 2 -35.51 -33.84 -1.97
N GLU A 3 -36.69 -34.43 -1.80
CA GLU A 3 -37.54 -34.86 -2.92
C GLU A 3 -38.40 -33.73 -3.46
N LYS A 4 -38.77 -32.77 -2.60
CA LYS A 4 -39.53 -31.56 -2.98
C LYS A 4 -38.70 -30.30 -3.16
N GLY A 5 -37.40 -30.35 -2.84
CA GLY A 5 -36.49 -29.20 -2.92
C GLY A 5 -36.72 -28.11 -1.86
N TYR A 6 -37.59 -28.33 -0.87
CA TYR A 6 -37.85 -27.35 0.18
C TYR A 6 -36.68 -27.25 1.17
N ILE A 7 -36.24 -26.02 1.44
CA ILE A 7 -35.18 -25.71 2.40
C ILE A 7 -35.79 -24.83 3.51
N ASP A 8 -35.90 -25.38 4.72
CA ASP A 8 -36.34 -24.63 5.89
C ASP A 8 -35.16 -23.87 6.51
N LEU A 9 -35.31 -22.55 6.67
CA LEU A 9 -34.29 -21.67 7.23
C LEU A 9 -34.76 -21.10 8.57
N SER A 10 -33.85 -20.99 9.55
CA SER A 10 -34.16 -20.39 10.85
C SER A 10 -33.06 -19.44 11.30
N LYS A 11 -33.37 -18.15 11.39
CA LYS A 11 -32.42 -17.12 11.87
C LYS A 11 -32.17 -17.20 13.38
N ARG A 12 -33.13 -17.70 14.16
CA ARG A 12 -33.05 -17.75 15.64
C ARG A 12 -32.01 -18.74 16.18
N ARG A 13 -31.58 -19.69 15.35
CA ARG A 13 -30.64 -20.76 15.74
C ARG A 13 -29.18 -20.44 15.38
N VAL A 14 -28.92 -19.25 14.84
CA VAL A 14 -27.58 -18.86 14.38
C VAL A 14 -26.87 -18.13 15.51
N SER A 15 -25.75 -18.69 15.95
CA SER A 15 -24.86 -18.07 16.95
C SER A 15 -24.10 -16.89 16.32
N PRO A 16 -23.71 -15.86 17.10
CA PRO A 16 -22.98 -14.71 16.57
C PRO A 16 -21.63 -15.09 15.92
N GLU A 17 -20.96 -16.14 16.42
CA GLU A 17 -19.73 -16.66 15.77
C GLU A 17 -19.99 -17.25 14.38
N ASP A 18 -21.13 -17.92 14.20
CA ASP A 18 -21.51 -18.53 12.91
C ASP A 18 -21.94 -17.46 11.90
N VAL A 19 -22.49 -16.33 12.37
CA VAL A 19 -22.78 -15.17 11.52
C VAL A 19 -21.50 -14.67 10.86
N LEU A 20 -20.45 -14.43 11.64
CA LEU A 20 -19.17 -13.92 11.11
C LEU A 20 -18.52 -14.90 10.12
N LYS A 21 -18.52 -16.20 10.43
CA LYS A 21 -18.01 -17.23 9.50
C LYS A 21 -18.82 -17.29 8.20
N CYS A 22 -20.14 -17.21 8.30
CA CYS A 22 -21.02 -17.20 7.12
C CYS A 22 -20.82 -15.93 6.28
N GLU A 23 -20.63 -14.79 6.93
CA GLU A 23 -20.38 -13.51 6.25
C GLU A 23 -19.03 -13.52 5.53
N ASP A 24 -17.96 -14.02 6.16
CA ASP A 24 -16.67 -14.20 5.49
C ASP A 24 -16.78 -15.16 4.30
N ARG A 25 -17.45 -16.31 4.47
CA ARG A 25 -17.69 -17.25 3.38
C ARG A 25 -18.49 -16.63 2.24
N TYR A 26 -19.52 -15.85 2.56
CA TYR A 26 -20.34 -15.15 1.57
C TYR A 26 -19.51 -14.10 0.82
N ASN A 27 -18.70 -13.31 1.52
CA ASN A 27 -17.85 -12.29 0.91
C ASN A 27 -16.80 -12.93 -0.02
N LYS A 28 -16.18 -14.04 0.39
CA LYS A 28 -15.26 -14.82 -0.46
C LYS A 28 -15.96 -15.32 -1.72
N ALA A 29 -17.13 -15.94 -1.58
CA ALA A 29 -17.91 -16.45 -2.71
C ALA A 29 -18.41 -15.33 -3.64
N LYS A 30 -18.83 -14.19 -3.08
CA LYS A 30 -19.28 -13.01 -3.83
C LYS A 30 -18.15 -12.43 -4.68
N MET A 31 -16.93 -12.38 -4.15
CA MET A 31 -15.76 -11.96 -4.94
C MET A 31 -15.47 -12.91 -6.10
N VAL A 32 -15.47 -14.21 -5.85
CA VAL A 32 -15.30 -15.25 -6.90
C VAL A 32 -16.40 -15.12 -7.96
N HIS A 33 -17.65 -14.91 -7.54
CA HIS A 33 -18.78 -14.74 -8.45
C HIS A 33 -18.66 -13.48 -9.32
N SER A 34 -18.20 -12.37 -8.74
CA SER A 34 -17.92 -11.14 -9.50
C SER A 34 -16.85 -11.36 -10.58
N ILE A 35 -15.79 -12.11 -10.24
CA ILE A 35 -14.72 -12.48 -11.19
C ILE A 35 -15.26 -13.38 -12.31
N MET A 36 -15.95 -14.46 -11.95
CA MET A 36 -16.52 -15.39 -12.91
C MET A 36 -17.56 -14.73 -13.83
N ARG A 37 -18.33 -13.78 -13.30
CA ARG A 37 -19.31 -13.02 -14.08
C ARG A 37 -18.64 -12.18 -15.15
N HIS A 38 -17.56 -11.47 -14.80
CA HIS A 38 -16.83 -10.65 -15.75
C HIS A 38 -16.24 -11.50 -16.88
N VAL A 39 -15.66 -12.65 -16.54
CA VAL A 39 -15.13 -13.59 -17.53
C VAL A 39 -16.25 -14.14 -18.41
N ALA A 40 -17.40 -14.51 -17.83
CA ALA A 40 -18.56 -14.99 -18.58
C ALA A 40 -19.10 -13.96 -19.58
N GLU A 41 -19.26 -12.69 -19.15
CA GLU A 41 -19.72 -11.59 -20.01
C GLU A 41 -18.77 -11.35 -21.18
N LYS A 42 -17.46 -11.40 -20.94
CA LYS A 42 -16.46 -11.12 -21.98
C LYS A 42 -16.24 -12.26 -22.96
N THR A 43 -16.37 -13.50 -22.48
CA THR A 43 -16.18 -14.70 -23.31
C THR A 43 -17.50 -15.24 -23.88
N SER A 44 -18.64 -14.61 -23.52
CA SER A 44 -20.00 -15.04 -23.92
C SER A 44 -20.29 -16.51 -23.59
N THR A 45 -19.64 -17.08 -22.58
CA THR A 45 -19.88 -18.44 -22.12
C THR A 45 -20.89 -18.47 -20.97
N PRO A 46 -21.74 -19.49 -20.88
CA PRO A 46 -22.65 -19.65 -19.75
C PRO A 46 -21.88 -19.80 -18.44
N MET A 47 -22.30 -19.06 -17.42
CA MET A 47 -21.63 -19.01 -16.12
C MET A 47 -21.58 -20.37 -15.42
N GLU A 48 -22.61 -21.20 -15.61
CA GLU A 48 -22.69 -22.53 -15.01
C GLU A 48 -21.54 -23.44 -15.45
N ASP A 49 -21.15 -23.36 -16.73
CA ASP A 49 -20.07 -24.19 -17.28
C ASP A 49 -18.70 -23.75 -16.75
N LEU A 50 -18.51 -22.45 -16.51
CA LEU A 50 -17.32 -21.92 -15.84
C LEU A 50 -17.22 -22.41 -14.39
N TYR A 51 -18.34 -22.50 -13.67
CA TYR A 51 -18.34 -23.05 -12.32
C TYR A 51 -18.07 -24.56 -12.30
N LYS A 52 -18.63 -25.31 -13.25
CA LYS A 52 -18.39 -26.76 -13.38
C LYS A 52 -16.94 -27.08 -13.68
N SER A 53 -16.34 -26.34 -14.60
CA SER A 53 -14.96 -26.56 -15.07
C SER A 53 -13.90 -26.00 -14.12
N ILE A 54 -14.12 -24.81 -13.55
CA ILE A 54 -13.09 -24.08 -12.81
C ILE A 54 -13.45 -23.96 -11.32
N GLY A 55 -14.62 -23.42 -11.01
CA GLY A 55 -15.00 -23.07 -9.63
C GLY A 55 -15.10 -24.27 -8.68
N TRP A 56 -15.91 -25.28 -9.00
CA TRP A 56 -16.15 -26.41 -8.11
C TRP A 56 -14.94 -27.32 -7.90
N PRO A 57 -14.10 -27.61 -8.91
CA PRO A 57 -12.85 -28.34 -8.70
C PRO A 57 -11.90 -27.60 -7.75
N LEU A 58 -11.77 -26.27 -7.91
CA LEU A 58 -10.90 -25.45 -7.05
C LEU A 58 -11.44 -25.34 -5.62
N ASP A 59 -12.76 -25.17 -5.44
CA ASP A 59 -13.41 -25.18 -4.12
C ASP A 59 -13.18 -26.51 -3.38
N LYS A 60 -13.24 -27.65 -4.09
CA LYS A 60 -13.02 -28.97 -3.46
C LYS A 60 -11.58 -29.18 -3.00
N LYS A 61 -10.60 -28.65 -3.73
CA LYS A 61 -9.17 -28.87 -3.44
C LYS A 61 -8.63 -27.91 -2.38
N TYR A 62 -8.97 -26.64 -2.48
CA TYR A 62 -8.43 -25.58 -1.61
C TYR A 62 -9.42 -25.11 -0.53
N GLY A 63 -10.64 -25.67 -0.51
CA GLY A 63 -11.73 -25.26 0.39
C GLY A 63 -12.44 -23.98 -0.05
N SER A 64 -11.72 -23.05 -0.66
CA SER A 64 -12.27 -21.84 -1.30
C SER A 64 -11.55 -21.50 -2.59
N SER A 65 -12.32 -21.24 -3.65
CA SER A 65 -11.84 -20.78 -4.95
C SER A 65 -11.10 -19.45 -4.85
N LEU A 66 -11.44 -18.61 -3.87
CA LEU A 66 -10.73 -17.34 -3.66
C LEU A 66 -9.29 -17.58 -3.23
N ASP A 67 -9.06 -18.54 -2.35
CA ASP A 67 -7.73 -18.86 -1.85
C ASP A 67 -6.90 -19.53 -2.96
N ALA A 68 -7.52 -20.38 -3.78
CA ALA A 68 -6.91 -20.88 -5.01
C ALA A 68 -6.51 -19.74 -5.97
N PHE A 69 -7.37 -18.73 -6.18
CA PHE A 69 -7.04 -17.59 -7.03
C PHE A 69 -5.91 -16.74 -6.46
N ARG A 70 -5.82 -16.57 -5.14
CA ARG A 70 -4.69 -15.87 -4.50
C ARG A 70 -3.38 -16.61 -4.71
N ILE A 71 -3.37 -17.93 -4.48
CA ILE A 71 -2.18 -18.76 -4.71
C ILE A 71 -1.79 -18.72 -6.18
N SER A 72 -2.77 -18.65 -7.09
CA SER A 72 -2.54 -18.62 -8.53
C SER A 72 -1.72 -17.41 -9.02
N ILE A 73 -1.66 -16.33 -8.23
CA ILE A 73 -0.85 -15.14 -8.53
C ILE A 73 0.64 -15.45 -8.33
N SER A 74 0.98 -16.11 -7.22
CA SER A 74 2.37 -16.49 -6.90
C SER A 74 2.80 -17.77 -7.61
N ASN A 75 1.88 -18.73 -7.81
CA ASN A 75 2.16 -20.02 -8.41
C ASN A 75 1.11 -20.40 -9.45
N LYS A 76 1.52 -20.39 -10.73
CA LYS A 76 0.63 -20.69 -11.86
C LYS A 76 0.24 -22.17 -11.95
N SER A 77 0.83 -23.06 -11.16
CA SER A 77 0.55 -24.50 -11.15
C SER A 77 -0.86 -24.86 -10.68
N VAL A 78 -1.56 -23.94 -10.02
CA VAL A 78 -2.97 -24.11 -9.61
C VAL A 78 -3.89 -24.36 -10.81
N TRP A 79 -3.48 -23.90 -12.00
CA TRP A 79 -4.25 -24.02 -13.23
C TRP A 79 -3.94 -25.27 -14.06
N ASP A 80 -2.97 -26.09 -13.67
CA ASP A 80 -2.56 -27.27 -14.46
C ASP A 80 -3.54 -28.44 -14.33
N GLU A 81 -4.32 -28.47 -13.26
CA GLU A 81 -5.34 -29.50 -13.00
C GLU A 81 -6.75 -29.06 -13.45
N VAL A 82 -6.89 -27.86 -14.01
CA VAL A 82 -8.16 -27.31 -14.46
C VAL A 82 -8.27 -27.44 -15.97
N GLU A 83 -9.27 -28.16 -16.45
CA GLU A 83 -9.58 -28.23 -17.88
C GLU A 83 -10.30 -26.95 -18.31
N PHE A 84 -9.57 -26.09 -19.02
CA PHE A 84 -10.16 -24.93 -19.66
C PHE A 84 -10.74 -25.33 -21.01
N ALA A 85 -12.03 -25.05 -21.23
CA ALA A 85 -12.67 -25.26 -22.52
C ALA A 85 -12.09 -24.37 -23.64
N ASN A 86 -11.49 -23.24 -23.29
CA ASN A 86 -10.91 -22.30 -24.25
C ASN A 86 -9.72 -21.52 -23.63
N ASN A 87 -8.61 -21.40 -24.35
CA ASN A 87 -7.42 -20.67 -23.87
C ASN A 87 -7.70 -19.18 -23.62
N VAL A 88 -8.67 -18.60 -24.34
CA VAL A 88 -9.12 -17.21 -24.15
C VAL A 88 -9.71 -17.00 -22.76
N ILE A 89 -10.44 -18.00 -22.23
CA ILE A 89 -11.02 -17.94 -20.88
C ILE A 89 -9.91 -17.94 -19.82
N LYS A 90 -8.88 -18.78 -20.02
CA LYS A 90 -7.74 -18.88 -19.12
C LYS A 90 -6.97 -17.56 -19.02
N GLU A 91 -6.62 -16.98 -20.16
CA GLU A 91 -5.89 -15.71 -20.21
C GLU A 91 -6.68 -14.56 -19.59
N GLU A 92 -7.97 -14.46 -19.91
CA GLU A 92 -8.83 -13.40 -19.36
C GLU A 92 -9.02 -13.57 -17.85
N LEU A 93 -9.24 -14.80 -17.38
CA LEU A 93 -9.37 -15.08 -15.96
C LEU A 93 -8.09 -14.72 -15.20
N ILE A 94 -6.92 -15.13 -15.71
CA ILE A 94 -5.62 -14.80 -15.10
C ILE A 94 -5.39 -13.28 -15.12
N SER A 95 -5.70 -12.60 -16.23
CA SER A 95 -5.57 -11.15 -16.34
C SER A 95 -6.47 -10.43 -15.33
N TYR A 96 -7.72 -10.86 -15.20
CA TYR A 96 -8.68 -10.23 -14.31
C TYR A 96 -8.38 -10.53 -12.83
N ILE A 97 -7.95 -11.75 -12.51
CA ILE A 97 -7.44 -12.12 -11.17
C ILE A 97 -6.22 -11.26 -10.84
N GLY A 98 -5.25 -11.14 -11.76
CA GLY A 98 -4.07 -10.30 -11.56
C GLY A 98 -4.39 -8.81 -11.39
N LYS A 99 -5.49 -8.30 -11.96
CA LYS A 99 -5.93 -6.91 -11.73
C LYS A 99 -6.67 -6.72 -10.41
N ARG A 100 -7.44 -7.72 -9.97
CA ARG A 100 -8.35 -7.61 -8.82
C ARG A 100 -7.76 -8.10 -7.50
N LEU A 101 -6.92 -9.12 -7.56
CA LEU A 101 -6.42 -9.85 -6.39
C LEU A 101 -4.93 -9.63 -6.14
N THR A 102 -4.18 -9.09 -7.10
CA THR A 102 -2.80 -8.69 -6.84
C THR A 102 -2.81 -7.57 -5.80
N PRO A 103 -2.11 -7.75 -4.67
CA PRO A 103 -2.01 -6.69 -3.67
C PRO A 103 -1.38 -5.47 -4.34
N GLN A 104 -2.07 -4.34 -4.25
CA GLN A 104 -1.47 -3.08 -4.66
C GLN A 104 -0.26 -2.83 -3.75
N PRO A 105 0.88 -2.37 -4.29
CA PRO A 105 2.06 -2.09 -3.49
C PRO A 105 1.68 -1.11 -2.38
N THR A 106 1.89 -1.55 -1.14
CA THR A 106 1.62 -0.72 0.03
C THR A 106 2.85 0.14 0.27
N LYS A 107 2.64 1.44 0.44
CA LYS A 107 3.69 2.35 0.90
C LYS A 107 3.91 2.14 2.39
N VAL A 108 5.15 1.98 2.82
CA VAL A 108 5.60 1.96 4.21
C VAL A 108 6.39 3.24 4.46
N ARG A 109 6.15 3.88 5.61
CA ARG A 109 6.78 5.14 5.98
C ARG A 109 7.39 5.07 7.37
N ALA A 110 8.54 5.69 7.54
CA ALA A 110 9.09 6.04 8.86
C ALA A 110 9.58 7.48 8.86
N ASP A 111 9.47 8.12 10.02
CA ASP A 111 9.95 9.47 10.24
C ASP A 111 11.12 9.43 11.21
N ILE A 112 12.26 9.97 10.75
CA ILE A 112 13.48 10.05 11.54
C ILE A 112 13.92 11.49 11.70
N GLU A 113 14.42 11.80 12.88
CA GLU A 113 15.08 13.05 13.19
C GLU A 113 16.58 12.78 13.25
N VAL A 114 17.33 13.41 12.35
CA VAL A 114 18.78 13.22 12.27
C VAL A 114 19.47 14.55 12.58
N THR A 115 20.31 14.53 13.61
CA THR A 115 21.08 15.69 14.06
C THR A 115 22.56 15.35 14.11
N CYS A 116 23.41 16.23 13.61
CA CYS A 116 24.86 16.09 13.74
C CYS A 116 25.46 17.49 13.91
N PHE A 117 26.18 17.70 15.01
CA PHE A 117 26.80 19.00 15.35
C PHE A 117 28.29 19.05 14.99
N GLY A 118 28.82 17.99 14.36
CA GLY A 118 30.21 17.96 13.89
C GLY A 118 30.45 18.94 12.74
N TYR A 119 31.71 19.31 12.54
CA TYR A 119 32.13 20.19 11.44
C TYR A 119 31.76 19.60 10.05
N GLU A 120 31.82 18.27 9.92
CA GLU A 120 31.38 17.52 8.73
C GLU A 120 29.94 16.98 8.86
N GLY A 121 29.11 17.56 9.73
CA GLY A 121 27.81 17.00 10.09
C GLY A 121 26.84 16.88 8.92
N ILE A 122 26.85 17.83 7.99
CA ILE A 122 25.99 17.79 6.79
C ILE A 122 26.39 16.63 5.87
N ASP A 123 27.69 16.40 5.69
CA ASP A 123 28.18 15.33 4.82
C ASP A 123 28.01 13.96 5.47
N ALA A 124 28.14 13.87 6.79
CA ALA A 124 27.78 12.67 7.56
C ALA A 124 26.29 12.30 7.38
N VAL A 125 25.39 13.28 7.46
CA VAL A 125 23.94 13.06 7.25
C VAL A 125 23.65 12.61 5.82
N LYS A 126 24.22 13.28 4.81
CA LYS A 126 24.05 12.88 3.41
C LYS A 126 24.56 11.47 3.14
N ASN A 127 25.73 11.11 3.68
CA ASN A 127 26.30 9.77 3.50
C ASN A 127 25.48 8.69 4.19
N ALA A 128 24.99 8.95 5.41
CA ALA A 128 24.12 8.01 6.12
C ALA A 128 22.80 7.76 5.37
N LEU A 129 22.16 8.83 4.85
CA LEU A 129 20.93 8.70 4.08
C LEU A 129 21.15 8.01 2.72
N ARG A 130 22.30 8.26 2.05
CA ARG A 130 22.66 7.54 0.82
C ARG A 130 22.92 6.06 1.05
N GLN A 131 23.49 5.67 2.20
CA GLN A 131 23.67 4.26 2.55
C GLN A 131 22.31 3.57 2.73
N ALA A 132 21.33 4.25 3.32
CA ALA A 132 19.96 3.73 3.41
C ALA A 132 19.32 3.53 2.02
N GLU A 133 19.54 4.44 1.08
CA GLU A 133 19.03 4.29 -0.30
C GLU A 133 19.80 3.25 -1.12
N ALA A 134 21.08 3.03 -0.83
CA ALA A 134 21.90 2.04 -1.53
C ALA A 134 21.46 0.59 -1.24
N ARG A 135 20.69 0.38 -0.17
CA ARG A 135 20.16 -0.94 0.22
C ARG A 135 18.88 -1.33 -0.52
N ASN A 136 18.56 -0.65 -1.62
CA ASN A 136 17.42 -0.98 -2.46
C ASN A 136 17.54 -2.40 -3.03
N THR A 137 16.56 -3.25 -2.71
CA THR A 137 16.28 -4.51 -3.40
C THR A 137 15.35 -4.24 -4.59
N GLU A 138 15.37 -5.11 -5.61
CA GLU A 138 14.54 -4.93 -6.82
C GLU A 138 13.03 -4.80 -6.51
N ASP A 139 12.57 -5.42 -5.41
CA ASP A 139 11.18 -5.36 -4.94
C ASP A 139 10.89 -4.24 -3.92
N THR A 140 11.91 -3.47 -3.49
CA THR A 140 11.82 -2.60 -2.31
C THR A 140 12.64 -1.34 -2.52
N GLN A 141 12.03 -0.32 -3.14
CA GLN A 141 12.69 0.96 -3.36
C GLN A 141 12.44 1.91 -2.18
N VAL A 142 13.48 2.14 -1.38
CA VAL A 142 13.52 3.17 -0.33
C VAL A 142 13.87 4.52 -0.96
N LYS A 143 13.07 5.54 -0.64
CA LYS A 143 13.29 6.94 -1.01
C LYS A 143 13.26 7.80 0.24
N VAL A 144 14.28 8.62 0.41
CA VAL A 144 14.35 9.58 1.51
C VAL A 144 13.90 10.96 1.01
N LYS A 145 13.00 11.60 1.75
CA LYS A 145 12.59 12.99 1.51
C LYS A 145 12.89 13.83 2.75
N LEU A 146 13.37 15.04 2.54
CA LEU A 146 13.51 16.05 3.59
C LEU A 146 12.15 16.76 3.75
N VAL A 147 11.65 16.86 4.98
CA VAL A 147 10.47 17.69 5.31
C VAL A 147 10.95 19.06 5.76
N SER A 148 11.84 19.07 6.75
CA SER A 148 12.42 20.26 7.35
C SER A 148 13.62 19.81 8.15
N PRO A 149 14.80 20.47 8.14
CA PRO A 149 15.86 20.11 9.07
C PRO A 149 15.34 20.22 10.52
N PRO A 150 15.48 19.23 11.42
CA PRO A 150 16.19 17.94 11.32
C PRO A 150 15.34 16.69 10.97
N LEU A 151 14.09 16.88 10.52
CA LEU A 151 13.11 15.83 10.17
C LEU A 151 13.22 15.33 8.72
N TYR A 152 13.42 14.02 8.58
CA TYR A 152 13.47 13.28 7.32
C TYR A 152 12.41 12.18 7.32
N VAL A 153 11.86 11.89 6.14
CA VAL A 153 10.86 10.86 5.93
C VAL A 153 11.42 9.82 4.98
N LEU A 154 11.40 8.56 5.41
CA LEU A 154 11.74 7.41 4.60
C LEU A 154 10.45 6.79 4.12
N THR A 155 10.34 6.64 2.80
CA THR A 155 9.23 5.96 2.14
C THR A 155 9.74 4.76 1.36
N SER A 156 9.08 3.62 1.52
CA SER A 156 9.37 2.41 0.75
C SER A 156 8.08 1.87 0.15
N GLN A 157 8.12 1.39 -1.10
CA GLN A 157 6.99 0.73 -1.75
C GLN A 157 7.22 -0.76 -1.79
N THR A 158 6.34 -1.54 -1.16
CA THR A 158 6.51 -3.00 -1.03
C THR A 158 5.19 -3.72 -1.27
N LEU A 159 5.25 -4.93 -1.83
CA LEU A 159 4.08 -5.81 -1.98
C LEU A 159 3.68 -6.40 -0.62
N ASP A 160 4.68 -6.74 0.20
CA ASP A 160 4.50 -7.29 1.53
C ASP A 160 4.81 -6.26 2.62
N LYS A 161 3.83 -6.06 3.51
CA LYS A 161 3.92 -5.09 4.61
C LYS A 161 5.01 -5.46 5.62
N THR A 162 5.15 -6.74 5.94
CA THR A 162 6.11 -7.23 6.94
C THR A 162 7.54 -7.06 6.46
N ILE A 163 7.82 -7.47 5.22
CA ILE A 163 9.14 -7.32 4.60
C ILE A 163 9.51 -5.84 4.47
N GLY A 164 8.55 -4.98 4.10
CA GLY A 164 8.79 -3.54 4.02
C GLY A 164 9.14 -2.90 5.35
N ILE A 165 8.49 -3.33 6.45
CA ILE A 165 8.79 -2.84 7.80
C ILE A 165 10.20 -3.25 8.23
N THR A 166 10.57 -4.51 8.02
CA THR A 166 11.90 -5.02 8.41
C THR A 166 13.03 -4.33 7.64
N VAL A 167 12.86 -4.14 6.32
CA VAL A 167 13.86 -3.46 5.49
C VAL A 167 14.05 -2.01 5.96
N LEU A 168 12.96 -1.31 6.29
CA LEU A 168 13.04 0.07 6.77
C LEU A 168 13.66 0.16 8.17
N GLU A 169 13.36 -0.78 9.08
CA GLU A 169 13.99 -0.89 10.39
C GLU A 169 15.50 -1.08 10.29
N GLU A 170 15.95 -2.00 9.44
CA GLU A 170 17.37 -2.26 9.24
C GLU A 170 18.09 -1.05 8.62
N ALA A 171 17.45 -0.36 7.66
CA ALA A 171 17.97 0.89 7.12
C ALA A 171 18.12 1.98 8.19
N ILE A 172 17.13 2.14 9.09
CA ILE A 172 17.21 3.10 10.20
C ILE A 172 18.34 2.73 11.16
N GLN A 173 18.57 1.45 11.43
CA GLN A 173 19.68 1.00 12.28
C GLN A 173 21.04 1.33 11.66
N GLU A 174 21.19 1.17 10.34
CA GLU A 174 22.43 1.55 9.63
C GLU A 174 22.65 3.05 9.65
N VAL A 175 21.62 3.85 9.37
CA VAL A 175 21.68 5.32 9.49
C VAL A 175 22.10 5.71 10.89
N THR A 176 21.52 5.09 11.91
CA THR A 176 21.86 5.36 13.31
C THR A 176 23.34 5.06 13.58
N LYS A 177 23.85 3.91 13.13
CA LYS A 177 25.27 3.55 13.29
C LYS A 177 26.20 4.55 12.59
N ALA A 178 25.88 4.93 11.36
CA ALA A 178 26.68 5.89 10.59
C ALA A 178 26.71 7.28 11.26
N ILE A 179 25.56 7.74 11.75
CA ILE A 179 25.42 9.04 12.43
C ILE A 179 26.11 9.05 13.79
N THR A 180 25.98 7.97 14.57
CA THR A 180 26.68 7.86 15.87
C THR A 180 28.21 7.81 15.69
N ALA A 181 28.71 7.16 14.63
CA ALA A 181 30.14 7.17 14.30
C ALA A 181 30.68 8.58 13.98
N ALA A 182 29.83 9.44 13.41
CA ALA A 182 30.14 10.83 13.12
C ALA A 182 29.85 11.80 14.29
N GLY A 183 29.45 11.29 15.47
CA GLY A 183 29.14 12.12 16.64
C GLY A 183 27.78 12.83 16.60
N GLY A 184 26.85 12.35 15.77
CA GLY A 184 25.46 12.81 15.75
C GLY A 184 24.49 11.88 16.50
N THR A 185 23.22 12.30 16.55
CA THR A 185 22.11 11.58 17.18
C THR A 185 20.97 11.39 16.17
N CYS A 186 20.45 10.17 16.09
CA CYS A 186 19.26 9.82 15.31
C CYS A 186 18.12 9.45 16.28
N SER A 187 16.93 10.05 16.13
CA SER A 187 15.74 9.68 16.89
C SER A 187 14.58 9.34 15.96
N VAL A 188 13.91 8.21 16.20
CA VAL A 188 12.77 7.78 15.39
C VAL A 188 11.49 8.40 15.97
N LYS A 189 10.87 9.34 15.25
CA LYS A 189 9.59 9.94 15.66
C LYS A 189 8.44 9.01 15.37
N MET A 190 8.46 8.38 14.20
CA MET A 190 7.46 7.43 13.77
C MET A 190 8.15 6.17 13.25
N ALA A 191 7.90 5.06 13.94
CA ALA A 191 8.36 3.74 13.52
C ALA A 191 7.72 3.35 12.17
N PRO A 192 8.36 2.44 11.40
CA PRO A 192 7.85 2.00 10.11
C PRO A 192 6.41 1.51 10.18
N LYS A 193 5.52 2.21 9.49
CA LYS A 193 4.10 1.88 9.41
C LYS A 193 3.65 1.89 7.96
N ALA A 194 2.78 0.95 7.60
CA ALA A 194 2.07 0.98 6.33
C ALA A 194 1.16 2.22 6.29
N VAL A 195 1.37 3.11 5.33
CA VAL A 195 0.59 4.33 5.17
C VAL A 195 -0.63 4.08 4.30
N THR A 196 -1.71 4.78 4.65
CA THR A 196 -2.93 4.87 3.86
C THR A 196 -2.91 6.09 2.95
N GLU A 197 -3.82 6.18 1.97
CA GLU A 197 -3.94 7.36 1.11
C GLU A 197 -4.19 8.66 1.90
N ASN A 198 -4.90 8.56 3.04
CA ASN A 198 -5.14 9.70 3.91
C ASN A 198 -3.83 10.20 4.56
N ASP A 199 -2.97 9.29 5.03
CA ASP A 199 -1.69 9.65 5.65
C ASP A 199 -0.72 10.31 4.62
N ASP A 200 -0.79 9.89 3.35
CA ASP A 200 0.02 10.46 2.26
C ASP A 200 -0.46 11.89 1.93
N ALA A 201 -1.77 12.13 1.94
CA ALA A 201 -2.37 13.45 1.72
C ALA A 201 -2.05 14.43 2.86
N GLU A 202 -2.14 13.98 4.11
CA GLU A 202 -1.76 14.77 5.29
C GLU A 202 -0.28 15.15 5.26
N LEU A 203 0.60 14.21 4.85
CA LEU A 203 2.02 14.48 4.69
C LEU A 203 2.29 15.51 3.60
N GLN A 204 1.65 15.36 2.44
CA GLN A 204 1.85 16.31 1.34
C GLN A 204 1.43 17.72 1.76
N ALA A 205 0.29 17.86 2.46
CA ALA A 205 -0.14 19.14 3.01
C ALA A 205 0.86 19.71 4.04
N LEU A 206 1.45 18.85 4.87
CA LEU A 206 2.51 19.24 5.82
C LEU A 206 3.76 19.73 5.08
N MET A 207 4.20 19.00 4.04
CA MET A 207 5.35 19.35 3.20
C MET A 207 5.12 20.70 2.51
N ASP A 208 3.97 20.89 1.87
CA ASP A 208 3.64 22.13 1.15
C ASP A 208 3.52 23.33 2.10
N LYS A 209 3.09 23.11 3.35
CA LYS A 209 3.06 24.14 4.39
C LYS A 209 4.47 24.51 4.84
N ARG A 210 5.33 23.52 5.10
CA ARG A 210 6.72 23.74 5.50
C ARG A 210 7.54 24.37 4.39
N GLU A 211 7.29 24.00 3.13
CA GLU A 211 7.91 24.60 1.97
C GLU A 211 7.52 26.08 1.86
N ARG A 212 6.24 26.43 2.03
CA ARG A 212 5.80 27.84 2.10
C ARG A 212 6.41 28.63 3.26
N GLU A 213 6.55 28.02 4.43
CA GLU A 213 7.21 28.65 5.59
C GLU A 213 8.72 28.84 5.37
N ASN A 214 9.35 27.98 4.55
CA ASN A 214 10.77 28.01 4.24
C ASN A 214 11.08 28.77 2.94
N GLN A 215 10.05 29.19 2.20
CA GLN A 215 10.19 29.99 1.00
C GLN A 215 10.51 31.42 1.44
N GLU A 216 11.72 31.87 1.09
CA GLU A 216 12.25 33.16 1.52
C GLU A 216 11.28 34.29 1.15
N VAL A 217 10.73 34.95 2.17
CA VAL A 217 10.12 36.27 2.02
C VAL A 217 11.29 37.25 1.99
N SER A 218 11.48 37.93 0.86
CA SER A 218 12.48 38.99 0.73
C SER A 218 12.24 40.04 1.81
N GLY A 219 13.16 40.14 2.78
CA GLY A 219 13.08 41.10 3.87
C GLY A 219 13.41 42.55 3.48
N ASP A 220 13.55 42.84 2.18
CA ASP A 220 13.90 44.16 1.62
C ASP A 220 12.72 44.86 0.92
N GLU A 221 11.50 44.32 0.97
CA GLU A 221 10.29 45.11 0.66
C GLU A 221 9.76 45.76 1.94
N ASP A 222 10.49 46.76 2.43
CA ASP A 222 9.93 47.79 3.29
C ASP A 222 8.79 48.48 2.50
N GLU A 223 7.55 48.29 2.93
CA GLU A 223 6.42 49.15 2.58
C GLU A 223 6.74 50.58 3.04
N SER A 224 7.46 51.31 2.20
CA SER A 224 7.46 52.76 2.18
C SER A 224 6.20 53.22 1.45
N GLU A 225 5.04 53.00 2.07
CA GLU A 225 3.85 53.83 1.78
C GLU A 225 4.06 55.21 2.44
N ASP A 226 5.02 55.96 1.89
CA ASP A 226 4.99 57.42 1.89
C ASP A 226 4.07 57.84 0.75
N ASP A 227 2.79 58.03 1.06
CA ASP A 227 1.98 59.01 0.33
C ASP A 227 0.86 59.52 1.24
N GLY A 228 1.28 60.29 2.24
CA GLY A 228 0.41 61.25 2.90
C GLY A 228 -0.01 62.34 1.92
N ILE A 229 -1.03 62.10 1.10
CA ILE A 229 -1.77 63.16 0.42
C ILE A 229 -2.56 63.94 1.47
N VAL A 230 -1.90 64.97 2.02
CA VAL A 230 -2.56 66.13 2.61
C VAL A 230 -3.19 66.91 1.48
N ALA A 231 -4.50 66.74 1.30
CA ALA A 231 -5.30 67.64 0.50
C ALA A 231 -5.40 68.99 1.23
N VAL A 232 -4.68 70.00 0.72
CA VAL A 232 -4.86 71.41 1.06
C VAL A 232 -4.91 72.19 -0.26
N ASP A 233 -5.80 73.19 -0.27
CA ASP A 233 -6.08 74.23 -1.29
C ASP A 233 -7.00 73.79 -2.46
N GLU A 234 -8.06 74.53 -2.84
CA GLU A 234 -8.59 75.85 -2.48
C GLU A 234 -10.11 75.89 -2.81
#